data_AF-A0A945FIB4-F1
#
_entry.id   AF-A0A945FIB4-F1
#
_cell.length_a   1.000
_cell.length_b   1.000
_cell.length_c   1.000
_cell.angle_alpha   90.00
_cell.angle_beta   90.00
_cell.angle_gamma   90.00
#
_symmetry.space_group_name_H-M   'P 1'
#
loop_
_entity.id
_entity.type
_entity.pdbx_description
1 polymer ?
#
loop_
_entity_poly.entity_id
_entity_poly.type
_entity_poly.pdbx_seq_one_letter_code
_entity_poly.pdbx_strand_id
1 'polypeptide(L)'
;MRLLYGLICVCFTLAPALAQDEGYVLQVAGRLVFVDQGEQDNLRPGDLLQVIRKEVIKHPETGENLAGEVVLGAVRIVEVFPRLSTAEVVDLIKAMDMELLDRESRQGLIRTRVLPPEVEMIILERVQARESGMMAPPDEWNPDGILREF
;
A
#
# COMPACT_ATOMS: atom_id res chain seq x y z
N MET A 1 4.83 40.83 47.03
CA MET A 1 5.34 39.48 47.40
C MET A 1 4.15 38.53 47.54
N ARG A 2 4.29 37.31 47.01
CA ARG A 2 3.36 36.14 47.05
C ARG A 2 2.20 36.17 46.05
N LEU A 3 1.82 35.11 45.34
CA LEU A 3 2.37 33.81 44.87
C LEU A 3 1.15 33.07 44.27
N LEU A 4 1.33 32.37 43.14
CA LEU A 4 0.63 31.18 42.57
C LEU A 4 -0.88 30.97 42.83
N TYR A 5 -1.73 30.50 41.91
CA TYR A 5 -1.80 29.16 41.33
C TYR A 5 -2.70 29.29 40.07
N GLY A 6 -2.35 28.80 38.89
CA GLY A 6 -2.20 27.38 38.60
C GLY A 6 -3.32 26.93 37.66
N LEU A 7 -3.38 27.52 36.45
CA LEU A 7 -4.27 27.07 35.38
C LEU A 7 -3.46 26.24 34.37
N ILE A 8 -2.94 25.10 34.82
CA ILE A 8 -2.36 24.11 33.90
C ILE A 8 -3.55 23.33 33.36
N CYS A 9 -4.08 23.82 32.25
CA CYS A 9 -4.99 23.06 31.40
C CYS A 9 -4.13 22.00 30.69
N VAL A 10 -3.96 20.84 31.32
CA VAL A 10 -3.49 19.63 30.62
C VAL A 10 -4.63 19.21 29.69
N CYS A 11 -4.72 19.85 28.53
CA CYS A 11 -5.41 19.27 27.39
C CYS A 11 -4.58 18.04 26.98
N PHE A 12 -4.86 16.92 27.64
CA PHE A 12 -4.48 15.60 27.18
C PHE A 12 -5.19 15.40 25.85
N THR A 13 -4.52 15.78 24.76
CA THR A 13 -5.01 15.60 23.40
C THR A 13 -5.17 14.11 23.18
N LEU A 14 -6.41 13.67 23.28
CA LEU A 14 -6.89 12.38 22.82
C LEU A 14 -6.53 12.29 21.34
N ALA A 15 -5.40 11.64 21.03
CA ALA A 15 -5.09 11.26 19.66
C ALA A 15 -6.21 10.30 19.23
N PRO A 16 -7.04 10.65 18.24
CA PRO A 16 -7.96 9.67 17.69
C PRO A 16 -7.14 8.51 17.14
N ALA A 17 -7.51 7.31 17.57
CA ALA A 17 -6.91 6.07 17.10
C ALA A 17 -6.95 6.06 15.57
N LEU A 18 -5.78 5.77 14.99
CA LEU A 18 -5.48 5.70 13.57
C LEU A 18 -6.51 4.81 12.86
N ALA A 19 -7.56 5.42 12.31
CA ALA A 19 -8.22 4.86 11.14
C ALA A 19 -7.14 4.89 10.07
N GLN A 20 -6.60 3.71 9.73
CA GLN A 20 -5.65 3.57 8.66
C GLN A 20 -6.42 3.84 7.37
N ASP A 21 -6.49 5.13 7.02
CA ASP A 21 -7.38 5.59 5.96
C ASP A 21 -6.93 4.93 4.67
N GLU A 22 -7.87 4.29 4.00
CA GLU A 22 -7.60 3.67 2.71
C GLU A 22 -7.79 4.71 1.64
N GLY A 23 -6.76 4.92 0.83
CA GLY A 23 -6.83 5.80 -0.31
C GLY A 23 -7.52 5.14 -1.49
N TYR A 24 -8.03 5.95 -2.40
CA TYR A 24 -8.50 5.51 -3.70
C TYR A 24 -7.43 5.77 -4.75
N VAL A 25 -7.27 4.82 -5.67
CA VAL A 25 -6.57 5.09 -6.93
C VAL A 25 -7.56 5.76 -7.88
N LEU A 26 -7.32 7.03 -8.17
CA LEU A 26 -8.18 7.86 -9.02
C LEU A 26 -7.92 7.61 -10.50
N GLN A 27 -6.65 7.47 -10.88
CA GLN A 27 -6.24 7.34 -12.27
C GLN A 27 -4.88 6.67 -12.38
N VAL A 28 -4.68 5.91 -13.47
CA VAL A 28 -3.39 5.36 -13.86
C VAL A 28 -2.98 5.97 -15.20
N ALA A 29 -1.74 6.45 -15.29
CA ALA A 29 -1.17 7.07 -16.47
C ALA A 29 0.22 6.48 -16.74
N GLY A 30 0.29 5.46 -17.59
CA GLY A 30 1.52 4.69 -17.76
C GLY A 30 1.90 4.04 -16.44
N ARG A 31 3.10 4.29 -15.90
CA ARG A 31 3.57 3.80 -14.59
C ARG A 31 3.18 4.68 -13.41
N LEU A 32 2.62 5.86 -13.67
CA LEU A 32 2.21 6.81 -12.62
C LEU A 32 0.75 6.57 -12.23
N VAL A 33 0.48 6.74 -10.94
CA VAL A 33 -0.79 6.44 -10.30
C VAL A 33 -1.16 7.64 -9.43
N PHE A 34 -2.39 8.12 -9.56
CA PHE A 34 -2.92 9.22 -8.75
C PHE A 34 -3.72 8.64 -7.61
N VAL A 35 -3.36 9.02 -6.38
CA VAL A 35 -3.97 8.53 -5.15
C VAL A 35 -4.64 9.69 -4.41
N ASP A 36 -5.81 9.47 -3.83
CA ASP A 36 -6.55 10.49 -3.07
C ASP A 36 -6.03 10.74 -1.64
N GLN A 37 -4.76 10.42 -1.40
CA GLN A 37 -4.06 10.63 -0.13
C GLN A 37 -2.89 11.56 -0.35
N GLY A 38 -2.62 12.45 0.61
CA GLY A 38 -1.60 13.49 0.48
C GLY A 38 -0.91 13.85 1.79
N GLU A 39 -0.45 15.10 1.90
CA GLU A 39 0.25 15.59 3.10
C GLU A 39 -0.64 15.52 4.36
N GLN A 40 -1.95 15.73 4.21
CA GLN A 40 -2.91 15.65 5.30
C GLN A 40 -3.01 14.24 5.91
N ASP A 41 -2.65 13.23 5.12
CA ASP A 41 -2.62 11.82 5.50
C ASP A 41 -1.22 11.39 5.98
N ASN A 42 -0.32 12.35 6.16
CA ASN A 42 1.09 12.18 6.55
C ASN A 42 1.95 11.43 5.52
N LEU A 43 1.56 11.41 4.25
CA LEU A 43 2.38 10.83 3.18
C LEU A 43 3.58 11.74 2.83
N ARG A 44 4.69 11.10 2.49
CA ARG A 44 5.93 11.75 2.07
C ARG A 44 6.43 11.14 0.76
N PRO A 45 7.17 11.91 -0.07
CA PRO A 45 7.89 11.35 -1.20
C PRO A 45 8.83 10.22 -0.75
N GLY A 46 8.77 9.09 -1.45
CA GLY A 46 9.51 7.86 -1.14
C GLY A 46 8.72 6.81 -0.37
N ASP A 47 7.59 7.18 0.25
CA ASP A 47 6.76 6.24 1.01
C ASP A 47 6.20 5.14 0.09
N LEU A 48 6.08 3.94 0.63
CA LEU A 48 5.48 2.81 -0.06
C LEU A 48 4.03 2.61 0.39
N LEU A 49 3.14 2.49 -0.59
CA LEU A 49 1.73 2.13 -0.38
C LEU A 49 1.39 0.80 -1.02
N GLN A 50 0.52 0.04 -0.36
CA GLN A 50 0.11 -1.28 -0.79
C GLN A 50 -1.15 -1.11 -1.62
N VAL A 51 -1.13 -1.64 -2.83
CA VAL A 51 -2.28 -1.62 -3.72
C VAL A 51 -3.12 -2.85 -3.43
N ILE A 52 -4.37 -2.64 -3.03
CA ILE A 52 -5.33 -3.69 -2.71
C ILE A 52 -6.57 -3.54 -3.59
N ARG A 53 -7.13 -4.66 -4.02
CA ARG A 53 -8.44 -4.71 -4.67
C ARG A 53 -9.48 -5.15 -3.65
N LYS A 54 -10.53 -4.36 -3.49
CA LYS A 54 -11.70 -4.76 -2.69
C LYS A 54 -12.66 -5.55 -3.54
N GLU A 55 -12.87 -6.81 -3.18
CA GLU A 55 -13.88 -7.67 -3.79
C GLU A 55 -15.12 -7.69 -2.90
N VAL A 56 -16.26 -7.33 -3.46
CA VAL A 56 -17.54 -7.41 -2.76
C VAL A 56 -18.17 -8.77 -3.06
N ILE A 57 -17.81 -9.77 -2.28
CA ILE A 57 -18.43 -11.09 -2.36
C ILE A 57 -19.68 -11.07 -1.48
N LYS A 58 -20.87 -11.13 -2.09
CA LYS A 58 -22.12 -11.27 -1.35
C LYS A 58 -22.56 -12.72 -1.36
N HIS A 59 -22.85 -13.28 -0.19
CA HIS A 59 -23.41 -14.61 -0.09
C HIS A 59 -24.82 -14.65 -0.72
N PRO A 60 -25.10 -15.53 -1.69
CA PRO A 60 -26.32 -15.48 -2.50
C PRO A 60 -27.60 -15.79 -1.71
N GLU A 61 -27.50 -16.54 -0.61
CA GLU A 61 -28.65 -16.93 0.20
C GLU A 61 -28.86 -16.07 1.46
N THR A 62 -27.77 -15.54 2.04
CA THR A 62 -27.82 -14.80 3.32
C THR A 62 -27.66 -13.29 3.12
N GLY A 63 -27.17 -12.85 1.95
CA GLY A 63 -26.85 -11.45 1.69
C GLY A 63 -25.65 -10.92 2.48
N GLU A 64 -24.97 -11.78 3.24
CA GLU A 64 -23.81 -11.43 4.04
C GLU A 64 -22.65 -10.98 3.14
N ASN A 65 -21.98 -9.91 3.55
CA ASN A 65 -20.84 -9.38 2.82
C ASN A 65 -19.58 -10.11 3.27
N LEU A 66 -19.16 -11.09 2.47
CA LEU A 66 -17.91 -11.84 2.62
C LEU A 66 -16.75 -11.10 1.93
N ALA A 67 -16.78 -9.76 1.94
CA ALA A 67 -15.82 -8.94 1.22
C ALA A 67 -14.37 -9.36 1.51
N GLY A 68 -13.60 -9.56 0.45
CA GLY A 68 -12.19 -9.93 0.50
C GLY A 68 -11.30 -8.78 0.01
N GLU A 69 -10.05 -8.75 0.50
CA GLU A 69 -9.01 -7.86 -0.01
C GLU A 69 -7.94 -8.70 -0.72
N VAL A 70 -7.65 -8.38 -1.98
CA VAL A 70 -6.57 -9.02 -2.72
C VAL A 70 -5.43 -8.03 -2.87
N VAL A 71 -4.24 -8.37 -2.37
CA VAL A 71 -3.05 -7.55 -2.56
C VAL A 71 -2.57 -7.69 -4.00
N LEU A 72 -2.54 -6.58 -4.73
CA LEU A 72 -2.12 -6.51 -6.12
C LEU A 72 -0.65 -6.14 -6.29
N GLY A 73 -0.07 -5.41 -5.32
CA GLY A 73 1.30 -4.94 -5.42
C GLY A 73 1.59 -3.75 -4.52
N ALA A 74 2.58 -2.96 -4.91
CA ALA A 74 3.01 -1.77 -4.19
C ALA A 74 3.40 -0.62 -5.13
N VAL A 75 3.13 0.60 -4.67
CA VAL A 75 3.47 1.86 -5.34
C VAL A 75 4.36 2.69 -4.43
N ARG A 76 5.28 3.47 -5.01
CA ARG A 76 6.15 4.41 -4.31
C ARG A 76 5.68 5.83 -4.60
N ILE A 77 5.43 6.62 -3.58
CA ILE A 77 5.06 8.03 -3.71
C ILE A 77 6.23 8.81 -4.33
N VAL A 78 5.96 9.54 -5.40
CA VAL A 78 6.93 10.40 -6.10
C VAL A 78 6.72 11.86 -5.72
N GLU A 79 5.46 12.31 -5.73
CA GLU A 79 5.08 13.68 -5.40
C GLU A 79 3.87 13.68 -4.47
N VAL A 80 3.86 14.62 -3.53
CA VAL A 80 2.76 14.76 -2.56
C VAL A 80 2.21 16.18 -2.65
N PHE A 81 0.89 16.29 -2.68
CA PHE A 81 0.14 17.52 -2.58
C PHE A 81 -0.76 17.47 -1.34
N PRO A 82 -1.46 18.55 -0.96
CA PRO A 82 -2.21 18.58 0.30
C PRO A 82 -3.28 17.48 0.45
N ARG A 83 -3.92 17.04 -0.64
CA ARG A 83 -5.03 16.06 -0.63
C ARG A 83 -4.89 14.94 -1.66
N LEU A 84 -3.79 14.92 -2.41
CA LEU A 84 -3.55 13.92 -3.45
C LEU A 84 -2.05 13.68 -3.56
N SER A 85 -1.67 12.54 -4.10
CA SER A 85 -0.28 12.21 -4.37
C SER A 85 -0.16 11.49 -5.70
N THR A 86 1.03 11.58 -6.27
CA THR A 86 1.43 10.83 -7.45
C THR A 86 2.39 9.75 -7.00
N ALA A 87 2.14 8.51 -7.40
CA ALA A 87 2.96 7.36 -7.07
C ALA A 87 3.38 6.61 -8.34
N GLU A 88 4.55 5.98 -8.32
CA GLU A 88 4.98 5.06 -9.37
C GLU A 88 4.70 3.61 -8.96
N VAL A 89 4.23 2.78 -9.90
CA VAL A 89 4.12 1.33 -9.67
C VAL A 89 5.50 0.71 -9.59
N VAL A 90 5.79 0.06 -8.46
CA VAL A 90 7.09 -0.55 -8.18
C VAL A 90 7.03 -2.06 -8.28
N ASP A 91 5.97 -2.66 -7.75
CA ASP A 91 5.72 -4.10 -7.85
C ASP A 91 4.24 -4.37 -8.10
N LEU A 92 3.99 -5.40 -8.90
CA LEU A 92 2.65 -5.78 -9.33
C LEU A 92 2.64 -7.30 -9.56
N ILE A 93 1.57 -7.97 -9.14
CA ILE A 93 1.40 -9.40 -9.41
C ILE A 93 1.28 -9.64 -10.93
N LYS A 94 1.78 -10.79 -11.42
CA LYS A 94 1.71 -11.16 -12.85
C LYS A 94 0.30 -11.19 -13.44
N ALA A 95 -0.73 -11.38 -12.61
CA ALA A 95 -2.12 -11.42 -13.04
C ALA A 95 -2.73 -10.03 -13.27
N MET A 96 -2.01 -8.97 -12.90
CA MET A 96 -2.44 -7.59 -13.04
C MET A 96 -1.47 -6.90 -14.01
N ASP A 97 -2.03 -6.16 -14.98
CA ASP A 97 -1.28 -5.33 -15.92
C ASP A 97 -1.75 -3.87 -15.76
N MET A 98 -0.98 -2.93 -16.32
CA MET A 98 -1.27 -1.50 -16.18
C MET A 98 -2.63 -1.10 -16.78
N GLU A 99 -3.05 -1.76 -17.87
CA GLU A 99 -4.36 -1.51 -18.48
C GLU A 99 -5.51 -2.02 -17.59
N LEU A 100 -5.32 -3.17 -16.94
CA LEU A 100 -6.30 -3.72 -15.99
C LEU A 100 -6.39 -2.85 -14.73
N LEU A 101 -5.24 -2.41 -14.22
CA LEU A 101 -5.17 -1.50 -13.07
C LEU A 101 -5.91 -0.19 -13.35
N ASP A 102 -5.70 0.43 -14.52
CA ASP A 102 -6.42 1.64 -14.95
C ASP A 102 -7.93 1.41 -15.06
N ARG A 103 -8.34 0.24 -15.57
CA ARG A 103 -9.75 -0.11 -15.70
C ARG A 103 -10.42 -0.30 -14.34
N GLU A 104 -9.81 -1.07 -13.45
CA GLU A 104 -10.35 -1.36 -12.13
C GLU A 104 -10.29 -0.13 -11.20
N SER A 105 -9.31 0.76 -11.36
CA SER A 105 -9.24 2.00 -10.59
C SER A 105 -10.40 2.94 -10.91
N ARG A 106 -10.78 3.07 -12.19
CA ARG A 106 -11.97 3.85 -12.60
C ARG A 106 -13.29 3.30 -12.04
N GLN A 107 -13.33 2.02 -11.67
CA GLN A 107 -14.47 1.39 -11.02
C GLN A 107 -14.49 1.60 -9.50
N GLY A 108 -13.46 2.23 -8.92
CA GLY A 108 -13.33 2.48 -7.48
C GLY A 108 -13.00 1.24 -6.65
N LEU A 109 -12.54 0.16 -7.30
CA LEU A 109 -12.23 -1.12 -6.66
C LEU A 109 -10.81 -1.16 -6.09
N ILE A 110 -9.92 -0.31 -6.60
CA ILE A 110 -8.51 -0.27 -6.23
C ILE A 110 -8.32 0.75 -5.12
N ARG A 111 -7.77 0.27 -4.00
CA ARG A 111 -7.42 1.07 -2.84
C ARG A 111 -5.94 1.02 -2.55
N THR A 112 -5.49 2.00 -1.80
CA THR A 112 -4.14 2.05 -1.24
C THR A 112 -4.21 2.03 0.27
N ARG A 113 -3.27 1.35 0.90
CA ARG A 113 -3.07 1.39 2.35
C ARG A 113 -1.60 1.61 2.65
N VAL A 114 -1.30 2.37 3.70
CA VAL A 114 0.07 2.48 4.23
C VAL A 114 0.60 1.09 4.57
N LEU A 115 1.78 0.75 4.06
CA LEU A 115 2.39 -0.55 4.33
C LEU A 115 2.67 -0.70 5.84
N PRO A 116 2.36 -1.86 6.44
CA PRO A 116 2.97 -2.20 7.71
C PRO A 116 4.49 -2.36 7.54
N PRO A 117 5.29 -1.93 8.52
CA PRO A 117 6.76 -1.85 8.40
C PRO A 117 7.43 -3.20 8.11
N GLU A 118 6.80 -4.31 8.51
CA GLU A 118 7.29 -5.67 8.25
C GLU A 118 7.30 -6.02 6.75
N VAL A 119 6.27 -5.59 6.01
CA VAL A 119 6.12 -5.85 4.56
C VAL A 119 6.98 -4.90 3.75
N GLU A 120 7.15 -3.68 4.25
CA GLU A 120 7.95 -2.63 3.62
C GLU A 120 9.39 -3.11 3.36
N MET A 121 10.02 -3.75 4.35
CA MET A 121 11.37 -4.30 4.23
C MET A 121 11.53 -5.31 3.09
N ILE A 122 10.56 -6.22 2.92
CA ILE A 122 10.59 -7.24 1.86
C ILE A 122 10.50 -6.60 0.48
N ILE A 123 9.65 -5.59 0.33
CA ILE A 123 9.48 -4.90 -0.95
C ILE A 123 10.71 -4.02 -1.24
N LEU A 124 11.20 -3.26 -0.27
CA LEU A 124 12.40 -2.45 -0.42
C LEU A 124 13.61 -3.29 -0.84
N GLU A 125 13.82 -4.46 -0.23
CA GLU A 125 14.91 -5.37 -0.61
C GLU A 125 14.77 -5.83 -2.07
N ARG A 126 13.56 -6.24 -2.50
CA ARG A 126 13.31 -6.65 -3.90
C ARG A 126 13.55 -5.50 -4.89
N VAL A 127 13.19 -4.29 -4.50
CA VAL A 127 13.34 -3.10 -5.33
C VAL A 127 14.80 -2.70 -5.44
N GLN A 128 15.53 -2.70 -4.33
CA GLN A 128 16.97 -2.47 -4.31
C GLN A 128 17.73 -3.53 -5.10
N ALA A 129 17.32 -4.81 -5.03
CA ALA A 129 17.91 -5.88 -5.83
C ALA A 129 17.71 -5.66 -7.35
N ARG A 130 16.48 -5.30 -7.75
CA ARG A 130 16.15 -4.92 -9.14
C ARG A 130 16.94 -3.71 -9.62
N GLU A 131 16.99 -2.65 -8.81
CA GLU A 131 17.70 -1.39 -9.12
C GLU A 131 19.22 -1.60 -9.16
N SER A 132 19.78 -2.48 -8.34
CA SER A 132 21.22 -2.80 -8.29
C SER A 132 21.66 -3.79 -9.38
N GLY A 133 20.75 -4.27 -10.22
CA GLY A 133 21.06 -5.25 -11.28
C GLY A 133 21.49 -6.62 -10.74
N MET A 134 21.28 -6.89 -9.44
CA MET A 134 21.51 -8.20 -8.86
C MET A 134 20.28 -9.05 -9.17
N MET A 135 20.45 -10.02 -10.08
CA MET A 135 19.51 -11.07 -10.38
C MET A 135 18.85 -11.55 -9.07
N ALA A 136 17.51 -11.60 -9.02
CA ALA A 136 16.82 -12.25 -7.91
C ALA A 136 17.45 -13.64 -7.69
N PRO A 137 17.63 -14.10 -6.44
CA PRO A 137 18.02 -15.50 -6.23
C PRO A 137 17.05 -16.35 -7.05
N PRO A 138 17.56 -17.34 -7.82
CA PRO A 138 16.70 -18.21 -8.58
C PRO A 138 15.58 -18.65 -7.66
N ASP A 139 14.35 -18.57 -8.14
CA ASP A 139 13.25 -19.32 -7.59
C ASP A 139 13.72 -20.79 -7.52
N GLU A 140 14.27 -21.18 -6.36
CA GLU A 140 14.55 -22.57 -6.02
C GLU A 140 13.19 -23.26 -5.80
N TRP A 141 12.41 -23.33 -6.87
CA TRP A 141 11.63 -24.52 -7.13
C TRP A 141 12.65 -25.65 -7.30
N ASN A 142 12.73 -26.51 -6.28
CA ASN A 142 13.41 -27.79 -6.36
C ASN A 142 12.37 -28.87 -6.72
N PRO A 143 12.13 -29.17 -8.01
CA PRO A 143 11.21 -30.23 -8.43
C PRO A 143 11.76 -31.62 -8.13
N ASP A 144 13.08 -31.74 -8.03
CA ASP A 144 13.80 -33.01 -7.99
C ASP A 144 14.51 -33.13 -6.65
N GLY A 145 13.75 -33.30 -5.57
CA GLY A 145 14.23 -33.82 -4.28
C GLY A 145 14.84 -35.23 -4.36
N ILE A 146 15.57 -35.53 -5.42
CA ILE A 146 16.38 -36.72 -5.61
C ILE A 146 17.75 -36.38 -5.06
N LEU A 147 17.98 -36.88 -3.86
CA LEU A 147 19.31 -37.18 -3.32
C LEU A 147 20.12 -37.94 -4.39
N ARG A 148 20.90 -37.20 -5.15
CA ARG A 148 22.15 -37.62 -5.78
C ARG A 148 23.17 -36.71 -5.12
N GLU A 149 24.20 -37.17 -4.42
CA GLU A 149 25.04 -38.38 -4.45
C GLU A 149 25.69 -38.43 -3.03
N PHE A 150 26.22 -39.50 -2.43
CA PHE A 150 26.92 -40.72 -2.82
C PHE A 150 26.76 -41.77 -1.70
#